data_AF-A0A352XHF9-F1
#
_entry.id   AF-A0A352XHF9-F1
#
_cell.length_a   1.000
_cell.length_b   1.000
_cell.length_c   1.000
_cell.angle_alpha   90.00
_cell.angle_beta   90.00
_cell.angle_gamma   90.00
#
_symmetry.space_group_name_H-M   'P 1'
#
loop_
_entity.id
_entity.type
_entity.pdbx_description
1 polymer ?
#
loop_
_entity_poly.entity_id
_entity_poly.type
_entity_poly.pdbx_seq_one_letter_code
_entity_poly.pdbx_strand_id
1 'polypeptide(L)' 'MLHRERLNPWIIVRLLPKMQRIVVGRFRNWSDADGHLRILQQLIPGAELIVVFDPGETPNCMQGDMRAGTLSDRM' A
#
# COMPACT_ATOMS: atom_id res chain seq x y z
N MET A 1 19.00 9.76 6.30
CA MET A 1 17.70 9.32 6.84
C MET A 1 17.16 8.22 5.92
N LEU A 2 16.87 7.04 6.49
CA LEU A 2 16.82 5.73 5.85
C LEU A 2 15.70 5.56 4.79
N HIS A 3 16.09 5.36 3.53
CA HIS A 3 15.19 5.03 2.41
C HIS A 3 14.71 3.55 2.43
N ARG A 4 14.60 2.94 3.62
CA ARG A 4 14.44 1.48 3.78
C ARG A 4 12.99 0.99 3.84
N GLU A 5 12.01 1.87 3.74
CA GLU A 5 10.63 1.54 4.08
C GLU A 5 9.77 1.03 2.90
N ARG A 6 10.32 0.95 1.68
CA ARG A 6 9.60 0.51 0.46
C ARG A 6 9.97 -0.87 -0.06
N LEU A 7 10.48 -1.75 0.80
CA LEU A 7 11.07 -3.01 0.35
C LEU A 7 10.06 -4.13 0.02
N ASN A 8 8.79 -3.96 0.37
CA ASN A 8 7.77 -5.01 0.22
C ASN A 8 6.56 -4.51 -0.60
N PRO A 9 6.71 -4.33 -1.92
CA PRO A 9 5.68 -3.74 -2.75
C PRO A 9 4.57 -4.73 -3.13
N TRP A 10 4.72 -6.02 -2.83
CA TRP A 10 3.70 -7.02 -3.16
C TRP A 10 2.84 -7.27 -1.93
N ILE A 11 1.53 -7.06 -2.03
CA ILE A 11 0.62 -7.19 -0.91
C ILE A 11 -0.44 -8.25 -1.21
N ILE A 12 -0.84 -9.01 -0.20
CA ILE A 12 -2.05 -9.85 -0.29
C ILE A 12 -3.18 -9.06 0.36
N VAL A 13 -4.27 -8.88 -0.38
CA VAL A 13 -5.47 -8.19 0.08
C VAL A 13 -6.61 -9.17 0.16
N ARG A 14 -7.31 -9.18 1.30
CA ARG A 14 -8.59 -9.84 1.44
C ARG A 14 -9.71 -8.87 1.12
N LEU A 15 -10.56 -9.27 0.18
CA LEU A 15 -11.79 -8.56 -0.13
C LEU A 15 -12.89 -9.04 0.80
N LEU A 16 -13.65 -8.08 1.30
CA LEU A 16 -14.77 -8.30 2.22
C LEU A 16 -16.04 -7.73 1.59
N PRO A 17 -17.21 -8.21 2.05
CA PRO A 17 -18.48 -7.61 1.67
C PRO A 17 -18.48 -6.09 1.90
N LYS A 18 -19.31 -5.37 1.15
CA LYS A 18 -19.39 -3.90 1.19
C LYS A 18 -18.11 -3.21 0.72
N MET A 19 -17.38 -3.83 -0.22
CA MET A 19 -16.20 -3.24 -0.87
C MET A 19 -15.05 -2.92 0.10
N GLN A 20 -15.02 -3.60 1.24
CA GLN A 20 -13.95 -3.45 2.23
C GLN A 20 -12.73 -4.26 1.80
N ARG A 21 -11.54 -3.74 2.11
CA ARG A 21 -10.26 -4.34 1.74
C ARG A 21 -9.35 -4.34 2.95
N ILE A 22 -8.77 -5.49 3.27
CA ILE A 22 -7.80 -5.63 4.36
C ILE A 22 -6.50 -6.19 3.80
N VAL A 23 -5.39 -5.52 4.11
CA VAL A 23 -4.06 -6.02 3.80
C VAL A 23 -3.73 -7.14 4.78
N VAL A 24 -3.54 -8.34 4.26
CA VAL A 24 -3.21 -9.55 5.03
C VAL A 24 -1.71 -9.65 5.28
N GLY A 25 -0.91 -9.21 4.31
CA GLY A 25 0.55 -9.24 4.41
C GLY A 25 1.23 -8.48 3.27
N ARG A 26 2.49 -8.11 3.50
CA ARG A 26 3.37 -7.49 2.50
C ARG A 26 4.61 -8.37 2.27
N PHE A 27 5.04 -8.47 1.03
CA PHE A 27 6.07 -9.36 0.53
C PHE A 27 7.04 -8.60 -0.39
N ARG A 28 8.28 -9.06 -0.40
CA ARG A 28 9.37 -8.45 -1.17
C ARG A 28 9.27 -8.74 -2.67
N ASN A 29 8.82 -9.94 -3.02
CA ASN A 29 8.70 -10.39 -4.40
C ASN A 29 7.33 -11.05 -4.63
N TRP A 30 6.98 -11.21 -5.90
CA TRP A 30 5.70 -11.78 -6.30
C TRP A 30 5.57 -13.27 -5.95
N SER A 31 6.66 -14.05 -6.08
CA SER A 31 6.65 -15.49 -5.83
C SER A 31 6.33 -15.84 -4.38
N ASP A 32 6.88 -15.10 -3.41
CA ASP A 32 6.57 -15.26 -2.00
C ASP A 32 5.10 -14.93 -1.74
N ALA A 33 4.58 -13.86 -2.34
CA ALA A 33 3.18 -13.47 -2.23
C ALA A 33 2.24 -14.53 -2.83
N ASP A 34 2.55 -15.08 -4.02
CA ASP A 34 1.74 -16.13 -4.66
C ASP A 34 1.75 -17.42 -3.85
N GLY A 35 2.91 -17.83 -3.33
CA GLY A 35 3.02 -19.01 -2.46
C GLY A 35 2.15 -18.89 -1.20
N HIS A 36 2.19 -17.72 -0.54
CA HIS A 36 1.36 -17.46 0.63
C HIS A 36 -0.14 -17.37 0.26
N LEU A 37 -0.47 -16.77 -0.88
CA LEU A 37 -1.85 -16.69 -1.36
C LEU A 37 -2.46 -18.09 -1.49
N ARG A 38 -1.75 -19.04 -2.11
CA ARG A 38 -2.24 -20.43 -2.29
C ARG A 38 -2.49 -21.13 -0.96
N ILE A 39 -1.60 -20.96 0.01
CA ILE A 39 -1.78 -21.51 1.36
C ILE A 39 -3.02 -20.89 2.02
N LEU A 40 -3.19 -19.56 1.94
CA LEU A 40 -4.35 -18.88 2.50
C LEU A 40 -5.66 -19.30 1.84
N GLN A 41 -5.66 -19.52 0.53
CA GLN A 41 -6.83 -20.04 -0.20
C GLN A 41 -7.18 -21.47 0.24
N GLN A 42 -6.19 -22.31 0.56
CA GLN A 42 -6.44 -23.66 1.09
C GLN A 42 -6.97 -23.63 2.53
N LEU A 43 -6.43 -22.75 3.36
CA LEU A 43 -6.87 -22.60 4.75
C LEU A 43 -8.27 -21.98 4.87
N ILE A 44 -8.62 -21.07 3.94
CA ILE A 44 -9.88 -20.33 3.96
C ILE A 44 -10.50 -20.34 2.54
N PRO A 45 -11.09 -21.46 2.10
CA PRO A 45 -11.58 -21.64 0.73
C PRO A 45 -12.75 -20.73 0.31
N GLY A 46 -13.25 -19.87 1.21
CA GLY A 46 -14.25 -18.85 0.91
C GLY A 46 -13.74 -17.41 1.01
N ALA A 47 -12.44 -17.20 1.25
CA ALA A 47 -11.88 -15.86 1.29
C ALA A 47 -11.49 -15.39 -0.12
N GLU A 48 -12.04 -14.25 -0.53
CA GLU A 48 -11.58 -13.55 -1.72
C GLU A 48 -10.22 -12.89 -1.42
N LEU A 49 -9.15 -13.51 -1.89
CA LEU A 49 -7.78 -13.06 -1.67
C LEU A 49 -7.13 -12.77 -3.02
N ILE A 50 -6.45 -11.62 -3.13
CA ILE A 50 -5.74 -11.19 -4.33
C ILE A 50 -4.35 -10.66 -3.99
N VAL A 51 -3.40 -10.83 -4.92
CA VAL A 51 -2.09 -10.18 -4.85
C VAL A 51 -2.15 -8.87 -5.62
N VAL A 52 -1.69 -7.79 -4.99
CA VAL A 52 -1.66 -6.43 -5.56
C VAL A 52 -0.26 -5.87 -5.43
N PHE A 53 0.19 -5.10 -6.43
CA PHE A 53 1.39 -4.31 -6.32
C PHE A 53 1.05 -2.94 -5.70
N ASP A 54 1.55 -2.69 -4.49
CA ASP A 54 1.41 -1.46 -3.73
C ASP A 54 2.82 -0.96 -3.34
N PRO A 55 3.41 -0.01 -4.10
CA PRO A 55 4.75 0.53 -3.81
C PRO A 55 4.82 1.37 -2.53
N GLY A 56 3.72 1.45 -1.76
CA GLY A 56 3.54 2.35 -0.63
C GLY A 56 3.17 3.74 -1.14
N GLU A 57 2.41 4.48 -0.33
CA GLU A 57 2.04 5.86 -0.67
C GLU A 57 3.31 6.68 -0.98
N THR A 58 3.28 7.37 -2.11
CA THR A 58 4.17 8.49 -2.37
C THR A 58 3.59 9.69 -1.64
N PRO A 59 4.12 10.12 -0.47
CA PRO A 59 3.79 11.46 -0.04
C PRO A 59 4.41 12.41 -1.08
N ASN A 60 3.60 13.36 -1.54
CA ASN A 60 3.91 14.41 -2.50
C ASN A 60 3.96 14.06 -3.99
N CYS A 61 2.78 14.00 -4.61
CA CYS A 61 2.60 14.72 -5.88
C CYS A 61 1.91 16.08 -5.71
N MET A 62 1.52 16.49 -4.48
CA MET A 62 0.87 17.78 -4.18
C MET A 62 1.54 18.55 -3.01
N GLN A 63 2.84 18.80 -3.06
CA GLN A 63 3.51 19.88 -2.29
C GLN A 63 4.40 20.77 -3.16
N GLY A 64 3.99 21.03 -4.39
CA GLY A 64 3.76 22.41 -4.84
C GLY A 64 2.25 22.44 -5.05
N ASP A 65 1.43 23.36 -4.54
CA ASP A 65 1.53 24.80 -4.67
C ASP A 65 0.56 25.40 -3.64
N MET A 66 1.04 25.77 -2.45
CA MET A 66 0.30 26.65 -1.54
C MET A 66 1.24 27.37 -0.57
N ARG A 67 2.02 28.32 -1.10
CA ARG A 67 2.38 29.52 -0.32
C ARG A 67 1.57 30.67 -0.88
N ALA A 68 0.30 30.72 -0.46
CA ALA A 68 -0.48 31.94 -0.56
C ALA A 68 0.28 33.05 0.17
N GLY A 69 0.40 34.20 -0.48
CA GLY A 69 1.16 35.33 -0.01
C GLY A 69 0.74 35.79 1.38
N THR A 70 1.72 36.27 2.13
CA THR A 70 1.50 37.38 3.05
C THR A 70 2.62 38.37 2.80
N LEU A 71 2.35 39.29 1.87
CA LEU A 71 2.93 40.62 1.91
C LEU A 71 2.31 41.30 3.14
N SER A 72 3.09 41.42 4.20
CA SER A 72 2.92 42.44 5.24
C SER A 72 4.28 42.52 5.93
N ASP A 73 5.12 43.42 5.43
CA ASP A 73 5.39 44.70 6.09
C ASP A 73 6.42 44.53 7.22
N ARG A 74 7.67 44.91 6.93
CA ARG A 74 8.54 45.68 7.84
C ARG A 74 9.91 45.99 7.24
N MET A 75 10.14 47.30 7.13
CA MET A 75 11.37 48.09 6.97
C MET A 75 12.11 48.06 5.63
#